data_AF-A0A124H2J5-F1
#
_entry.id   AF-A0A124H2J5-F1
#
_cell.length_a   1.000
_cell.length_b   1.000
_cell.length_c   1.000
_cell.angle_alpha   90.00
_cell.angle_beta   90.00
_cell.angle_gamma   90.00
#
_symmetry.space_group_name_H-M   'P 1'
#
loop_
_entity.id
_entity.type
_entity.pdbx_description
1 polymer ?
#
loop_
_entity_poly.entity_id
_entity_poly.type
_entity_poly.pdbx_seq_one_letter_code
_entity_poly.pdbx_strand_id
1 'polypeptide(L)'
;MVIPVHDVNPVRRTPWVTYALITANVFVFLSTPGITGSVAGESSLAQLCHLHAFLDQYAAVPRELIHDQMPRVVPTGEVALGPQGPGCVLGTPDYDKSPVLSVLTAMFLHGSWLHLLGNLLFLLIFGNNIEDRLGHVRYVLFYVVCGYAASYGFALLNADSAEPLIGASGAIAGVLGAYLVLYPRARVWVLVPFLIFLPLRLPAWLVLGFWFVLQAVYSSGEGVSEAGTVAYAAHIVGFVAGMALAWPLRPGTPPPPEPGGLLFGRRARPRHTW
;
A
#
# COMPACT_ATOMS: atom_id res chain seq x y z
N MET A 1 11.19 4.86 11.83
CA MET A 1 10.74 4.91 10.42
C MET A 1 11.62 5.86 9.63
N VAL A 2 11.94 5.53 8.38
CA VAL A 2 12.71 6.37 7.45
C VAL A 2 11.73 6.82 6.37
N ILE A 3 11.55 8.12 6.14
CA ILE A 3 10.52 8.67 5.24
C ILE A 3 11.17 8.95 3.88
N PRO A 4 10.87 8.18 2.83
CA PRO A 4 11.36 8.52 1.49
C PRO A 4 10.72 9.83 1.04
N VAL A 5 11.49 10.69 0.38
CA VAL A 5 11.03 11.99 -0.13
C VAL A 5 11.09 12.05 -1.64
N HIS A 6 12.16 11.50 -2.20
CA HIS A 6 12.43 11.58 -3.63
C HIS A 6 13.43 10.49 -4.03
N ASP A 7 13.27 9.92 -5.21
CA ASP A 7 14.25 9.04 -5.80
C ASP A 7 15.04 9.78 -6.90
N VAL A 8 16.25 9.31 -7.22
CA VAL A 8 17.15 10.04 -8.14
C VAL A 8 16.96 9.61 -9.60
N ASN A 9 16.01 8.72 -9.92
CA ASN A 9 15.84 8.25 -11.29
C ASN A 9 15.03 9.26 -12.13
N PRO A 10 15.55 9.68 -13.29
CA PRO A 10 14.80 10.52 -14.21
C PRO A 10 13.72 9.67 -14.88
N VAL A 11 12.47 10.10 -14.75
CA VAL A 11 11.34 9.55 -15.49
C VAL A 11 11.29 10.15 -16.89
N ARG A 12 11.08 9.32 -17.91
CA ARG A 12 10.96 9.74 -19.32
C ARG A 12 9.51 9.96 -19.74
N ARG A 13 8.56 9.37 -19.01
CA ARG A 13 7.12 9.46 -19.23
C ARG A 13 6.44 10.13 -18.04
N THR A 14 5.37 10.86 -18.33
CA THR A 14 4.45 11.35 -17.29
C THR A 14 3.72 10.14 -16.67
N PRO A 15 3.76 9.95 -15.34
CA PRO A 15 3.23 8.75 -14.69
C PRO A 15 1.71 8.86 -14.46
N TRP A 16 0.94 8.88 -15.54
CA TRP A 16 -0.51 9.07 -15.51
C TRP A 16 -1.25 8.02 -14.70
N VAL A 17 -0.81 6.76 -14.75
CA VAL A 17 -1.45 5.68 -14.00
C VAL A 17 -1.17 5.83 -12.51
N THR A 18 0.05 6.18 -12.13
CA THR A 18 0.41 6.47 -10.75
C THR A 18 -0.47 7.58 -10.19
N TYR A 19 -0.66 8.67 -10.94
CA TYR A 19 -1.56 9.75 -10.53
C TYR A 19 -3.02 9.30 -10.46
N ALA A 20 -3.51 8.54 -11.43
CA ALA A 20 -4.86 8.02 -11.42
C ALA A 20 -5.12 7.09 -10.22
N LEU A 21 -4.17 6.22 -9.88
CA LEU A 21 -4.24 5.37 -8.69
C LEU A 21 -4.27 6.22 -7.41
N ILE A 22 -3.41 7.24 -7.30
CA ILE A 22 -3.42 8.16 -6.15
C ILE A 22 -4.77 8.86 -6.02
N THR A 23 -5.30 9.42 -7.12
CA THR A 23 -6.60 10.09 -7.14
C THR A 23 -7.74 9.14 -6.76
N ALA A 24 -7.73 7.91 -7.28
CA ALA A 24 -8.73 6.90 -6.94
C ALA A 24 -8.70 6.54 -5.45
N ASN A 25 -7.51 6.34 -4.87
CA ASN A 25 -7.35 6.06 -3.44
C ASN A 25 -7.88 7.21 -2.57
N VAL A 26 -7.57 8.45 -2.92
CA VAL A 26 -8.08 9.63 -2.21
C VAL A 26 -9.60 9.72 -2.34
N PHE A 27 -10.14 9.56 -3.55
CA PHE A 27 -11.58 9.64 -3.79
C PHE A 27 -12.35 8.58 -3.00
N VAL A 28 -11.92 7.32 -3.06
CA VAL A 28 -12.54 6.22 -2.32
C VAL A 28 -12.48 6.50 -0.82
N PHE A 29 -11.32 6.89 -0.30
CA PHE A 29 -11.15 7.20 1.12
C PHE A 29 -12.07 8.33 1.62
N LEU A 30 -12.22 9.41 0.84
CA LEU A 30 -13.11 10.51 1.18
C LEU A 30 -14.59 10.12 1.08
N SER A 31 -14.91 9.11 0.27
CA SER A 31 -16.26 8.58 0.08
C SER A 31 -16.61 7.49 1.10
N THR A 32 -15.63 6.92 1.81
CA THR A 32 -15.85 5.88 2.81
C THR A 32 -16.54 6.45 4.06
N PRO A 33 -17.72 5.92 4.45
CA PRO A 33 -18.43 6.36 5.65
C PRO A 33 -17.59 6.21 6.92
N GLY A 34 -17.73 7.14 7.87
CA GLY A 34 -17.12 7.05 9.20
C GLY A 34 -15.62 7.38 9.29
N ILE A 35 -14.91 7.49 8.17
CA ILE A 35 -13.45 7.72 8.17
C ILE A 35 -13.08 9.21 8.23
N THR A 36 -13.82 10.08 7.57
CA THR A 36 -13.54 11.53 7.52
C THR A 36 -13.71 12.23 8.87
N GLY A 37 -14.55 11.71 9.75
CA GLY A 37 -14.75 12.23 11.12
C GLY A 37 -13.58 11.95 12.08
N SER A 38 -12.66 11.04 11.73
CA SER A 38 -11.59 10.57 12.62
C SER A 38 -10.46 11.58 12.89
N VAL A 39 -10.42 12.72 12.18
CA VAL A 39 -9.43 13.78 12.43
C VAL A 39 -9.71 14.55 13.73
N ALA A 40 -10.97 14.54 14.19
CA ALA A 40 -11.44 15.36 15.32
C ALA A 40 -11.58 14.60 16.66
N GLY A 41 -11.21 13.32 16.72
CA GLY A 41 -10.92 12.64 17.99
C GLY A 41 -11.96 11.68 18.54
N GLU A 42 -13.20 11.61 18.04
CA GLU A 42 -14.15 10.57 18.47
C GLU A 42 -15.05 10.12 17.31
N SER A 43 -14.99 8.82 16.96
CA SER A 43 -15.96 8.18 16.08
C SER A 43 -17.16 7.76 16.91
N SER A 44 -18.34 8.32 16.61
CA SER A 44 -19.59 7.86 17.21
C SER A 44 -19.86 6.39 16.86
N LEU A 45 -20.62 5.69 17.72
CA LEU A 45 -21.01 4.30 17.47
C LEU A 45 -21.73 4.13 16.12
N ALA A 46 -22.55 5.11 15.71
CA ALA A 46 -23.21 5.10 14.40
C ALA A 46 -22.20 5.12 13.24
N GLN A 47 -21.16 5.96 13.33
CA GLN A 47 -20.09 5.99 12.32
C GLN A 47 -19.32 4.67 12.24
N LEU A 48 -19.07 4.03 13.38
CA LEU A 48 -18.42 2.71 13.44
C LEU A 48 -19.30 1.64 12.79
N CYS A 49 -20.60 1.61 13.09
CA CYS A 49 -21.51 0.64 12.49
C CYS A 49 -21.65 0.83 10.98
N HIS A 50 -21.75 2.07 10.49
CA HIS A 50 -21.74 2.36 9.05
C HIS A 50 -20.43 1.95 8.38
N LEU A 51 -19.28 2.20 9.02
CA LEU A 51 -17.99 1.75 8.51
C LEU A 51 -17.92 0.22 8.45
N HIS A 52 -18.39 -0.50 9.47
CA HIS A 52 -18.40 -1.96 9.48
C HIS A 52 -19.29 -2.52 8.36
N ALA A 53 -20.50 -1.99 8.18
CA ALA A 53 -21.38 -2.39 7.07
C ALA A 53 -20.73 -2.15 5.71
N PHE A 54 -20.08 -1.00 5.53
CA PHE A 54 -19.38 -0.66 4.30
C PHE A 54 -18.17 -1.58 4.03
N LEU A 55 -17.37 -1.89 5.06
CA LEU A 55 -16.25 -2.81 4.92
C LEU A 55 -16.72 -4.25 4.65
N ASP A 56 -17.81 -4.71 5.26
CA ASP A 56 -18.38 -6.02 4.97
C ASP A 56 -18.75 -6.14 3.49
N GLN A 57 -19.34 -5.10 2.90
CA GLN A 57 -19.70 -5.09 1.49
C GLN A 57 -18.49 -5.02 0.53
N TYR A 58 -17.50 -4.16 0.81
CA TYR A 58 -16.47 -3.79 -0.17
C TYR A 58 -15.05 -4.30 0.13
N ALA A 59 -14.75 -4.76 1.34
CA ALA A 59 -13.44 -5.29 1.69
C ALA A 59 -13.30 -6.76 1.28
N ALA A 60 -12.04 -7.20 1.15
CA ALA A 60 -11.72 -8.59 0.89
C ALA A 60 -11.68 -9.33 2.22
N VAL A 61 -12.43 -10.43 2.36
CA VAL A 61 -12.44 -11.23 3.59
C VAL A 61 -11.82 -12.60 3.27
N PRO A 62 -10.77 -13.03 4.00
CA PRO A 62 -10.09 -14.30 3.73
C PRO A 62 -11.02 -15.50 3.63
N ARG A 63 -11.94 -15.62 4.59
CA ARG A 63 -12.92 -16.71 4.63
C ARG A 63 -13.82 -16.75 3.42
N GLU A 64 -14.26 -15.59 2.93
CA GLU A 64 -15.06 -15.51 1.70
C GLU A 64 -14.22 -15.89 0.48
N LEU A 65 -12.96 -15.45 0.41
CA LEU A 65 -12.07 -15.72 -0.71
C LEU A 65 -11.68 -17.21 -0.84
N ILE A 66 -11.45 -17.88 0.28
CA ILE A 66 -10.94 -19.26 0.28
C ILE A 66 -12.08 -20.28 0.27
N HIS A 67 -13.14 -20.05 1.04
CA HIS A 67 -14.20 -21.03 1.22
C HIS A 67 -15.47 -20.72 0.42
N ASP A 68 -15.54 -19.55 -0.23
CA ASP A 68 -16.75 -19.06 -0.92
C ASP A 68 -17.98 -19.04 0.02
N GLN A 69 -17.72 -18.76 1.30
CA GLN A 69 -18.73 -18.72 2.36
C GLN A 69 -19.07 -17.28 2.73
N MET A 70 -20.15 -16.77 2.13
CA MET A 70 -20.71 -15.48 2.50
C MET A 70 -21.39 -15.53 3.89
N PRO A 71 -21.23 -14.50 4.73
CA PRO A 71 -21.92 -14.41 6.01
C PRO A 71 -23.44 -14.37 5.82
N ARG A 72 -24.18 -15.07 6.70
CA ARG A 72 -25.66 -15.05 6.71
C ARG A 72 -26.22 -13.79 7.35
N VAL A 73 -25.43 -13.17 8.22
CA VAL A 73 -25.77 -11.95 8.96
C VAL A 73 -24.60 -10.99 8.88
N VAL A 74 -24.89 -9.73 8.58
CA VAL A 74 -23.91 -8.65 8.40
C VAL A 74 -24.38 -7.39 9.12
N PRO A 75 -23.47 -6.48 9.48
CA PRO A 75 -23.85 -5.18 10.03
C PRO A 75 -24.68 -4.39 9.01
N THR A 76 -25.83 -3.88 9.45
CA THR A 76 -26.73 -3.04 8.62
C THR A 76 -26.30 -1.56 8.59
N GLY A 77 -25.40 -1.16 9.49
CA GLY A 77 -25.01 0.23 9.71
C GLY A 77 -25.84 0.94 10.78
N GLU A 78 -26.99 0.40 11.15
CA GLU A 78 -27.86 0.97 12.18
C GLU A 78 -27.37 0.64 13.60
N VAL A 79 -27.74 1.49 14.56
CA VAL A 79 -27.45 1.31 15.98
C VAL A 79 -28.73 0.99 16.73
N ALA A 80 -28.71 -0.02 17.58
CA ALA A 80 -29.80 -0.35 18.48
C ALA A 80 -29.32 -0.62 19.90
N LEU A 81 -30.21 -0.45 20.88
CA LEU A 81 -29.99 -0.83 22.27
C LEU A 81 -30.26 -2.33 22.43
N GLY A 82 -29.18 -3.10 22.65
CA GLY A 82 -29.25 -4.52 22.96
C GLY A 82 -29.14 -4.80 24.47
N PRO A 83 -29.24 -6.08 24.86
CA PRO A 83 -29.11 -6.51 26.26
C PRO A 83 -27.77 -6.15 26.91
N GLN A 84 -26.73 -5.94 26.09
CA GLN A 84 -25.36 -5.62 26.51
C GLN A 84 -25.03 -4.11 26.33
N GLY A 85 -26.02 -3.28 25.97
CA GLY A 85 -25.83 -1.88 25.65
C GLY A 85 -26.03 -1.57 24.16
N PRO A 86 -25.74 -0.32 23.73
CA PRO A 86 -25.88 0.08 22.33
C PRO A 86 -24.84 -0.61 21.45
N GLY A 87 -25.27 -1.15 20.30
CA GLY A 87 -24.42 -1.85 19.35
C GLY A 87 -24.96 -1.83 17.93
N CYS A 88 -24.21 -2.40 16.98
CA CYS A 88 -24.61 -2.46 15.58
C CYS A 88 -25.70 -3.51 15.35
N VAL A 89 -26.74 -3.15 14.60
CA VAL A 89 -27.80 -4.06 14.20
C VAL A 89 -27.27 -5.00 13.11
N LEU A 90 -27.45 -6.30 13.31
CA LEU A 90 -27.15 -7.33 12.33
C LEU A 90 -28.41 -7.72 11.57
N GLY A 91 -28.30 -7.92 10.26
CA GLY A 91 -29.39 -8.31 9.37
C GLY A 91 -28.91 -9.22 8.25
N THR A 92 -29.83 -9.69 7.43
CA THR A 92 -29.47 -10.39 6.19
C THR A 92 -28.84 -9.41 5.20
N PRO A 93 -27.76 -9.78 4.49
CA PRO A 93 -27.16 -8.90 3.48
C PRO A 93 -28.20 -8.51 2.43
N ASP A 94 -28.24 -7.24 2.06
CA ASP A 94 -29.08 -6.68 0.99
C ASP A 94 -28.30 -6.42 -0.31
N TYR A 95 -27.07 -6.94 -0.38
CA TYR A 95 -26.16 -6.84 -1.52
C TYR A 95 -25.63 -8.21 -1.95
N ASP A 96 -25.29 -8.30 -3.24
CA ASP A 96 -24.51 -9.39 -3.79
C ASP A 96 -23.02 -9.00 -3.84
N LYS A 97 -22.19 -9.73 -3.09
CA LYS A 97 -20.74 -9.54 -3.07
C LYS A 97 -20.07 -10.68 -3.84
N SER A 98 -19.17 -10.33 -4.75
CA SER A 98 -18.23 -11.29 -5.33
C SER A 98 -16.92 -11.22 -4.56
N PRO A 99 -16.49 -12.30 -3.87
CA PRO A 99 -15.22 -12.32 -3.14
C PRO A 99 -14.04 -11.97 -4.05
N VAL A 100 -14.03 -12.47 -5.29
CA VAL A 100 -12.96 -12.19 -6.25
C VAL A 100 -12.88 -10.70 -6.59
N LEU A 101 -14.02 -10.05 -6.87
CA LEU A 101 -14.04 -8.62 -7.20
C LEU A 101 -13.81 -7.74 -5.97
N SER A 102 -14.14 -8.21 -4.76
CA SER A 102 -13.91 -7.45 -3.52
C SER A 102 -12.41 -7.22 -3.26
N VAL A 103 -11.52 -8.05 -3.80
CA VAL A 103 -10.07 -7.80 -3.83
C VAL A 103 -9.76 -6.47 -4.52
N LEU A 104 -10.38 -6.20 -5.66
CA LEU A 104 -10.13 -4.97 -6.42
C LEU A 104 -10.61 -3.74 -5.65
N THR A 105 -11.79 -3.79 -5.03
CA THR A 105 -12.30 -2.67 -4.23
C THR A 105 -11.48 -2.48 -2.96
N ALA A 106 -11.10 -3.57 -2.29
CA ALA A 106 -10.27 -3.55 -1.08
C ALA A 106 -8.91 -2.87 -1.30
N MET A 107 -8.33 -2.99 -2.50
CA MET A 107 -7.07 -2.30 -2.86
C MET A 107 -7.15 -0.77 -2.77
N PHE A 108 -8.34 -0.18 -2.70
CA PHE A 108 -8.53 1.28 -2.57
C PHE A 108 -9.05 1.71 -1.20
N LEU A 109 -9.47 0.76 -0.35
CA LEU A 109 -9.97 1.03 1.00
C LEU A 109 -8.81 1.28 1.98
N HIS A 110 -8.93 2.30 2.83
CA HIS A 110 -7.92 2.62 3.84
C HIS A 110 -8.59 2.94 5.16
N GLY A 111 -8.14 2.33 6.26
CA GLY A 111 -8.76 2.51 7.58
C GLY A 111 -8.39 3.80 8.33
N SER A 112 -7.40 4.57 7.87
CA SER A 112 -6.98 5.82 8.52
C SER A 112 -6.20 6.75 7.59
N TRP A 113 -6.09 8.03 7.96
CA TRP A 113 -5.28 9.00 7.23
C TRP A 113 -3.82 8.60 7.12
N LEU A 114 -3.24 8.07 8.20
CA LEU A 114 -1.85 7.61 8.18
C LEU A 114 -1.68 6.43 7.21
N HIS A 115 -2.64 5.51 7.19
CA HIS A 115 -2.63 4.37 6.26
C HIS A 115 -2.70 4.86 4.80
N LEU A 116 -3.61 5.79 4.48
CA LEU A 116 -3.69 6.39 3.14
C LEU A 116 -2.41 7.13 2.77
N LEU A 117 -2.00 8.12 3.56
CA LEU A 117 -0.86 8.99 3.25
C LEU A 117 0.44 8.19 3.11
N GLY A 118 0.62 7.14 3.91
CA GLY A 118 1.73 6.21 3.77
C GLY A 118 1.74 5.55 2.40
N ASN A 119 0.63 4.94 1.98
CA ASN A 119 0.52 4.31 0.67
C ASN A 119 0.76 5.28 -0.49
N LEU A 120 0.15 6.47 -0.43
CA LEU A 120 0.32 7.49 -1.48
C LEU A 120 1.78 7.96 -1.59
N LEU A 121 2.48 8.11 -0.46
CA LEU A 121 3.89 8.49 -0.45
C LEU A 121 4.75 7.46 -1.18
N PHE A 122 4.62 6.17 -0.84
CA PHE A 122 5.38 5.12 -1.51
C PHE A 122 5.01 4.99 -2.99
N LEU A 123 3.72 5.08 -3.32
CA LEU A 123 3.26 5.01 -4.70
C LEU A 123 3.79 6.19 -5.54
N LEU A 124 3.82 7.40 -4.98
CA LEU A 124 4.35 8.59 -5.65
C LEU A 124 5.86 8.48 -5.94
N ILE A 125 6.63 7.94 -4.99
CA ILE A 125 8.09 7.90 -5.08
C ILE A 125 8.58 6.73 -5.95
N PHE A 126 7.91 5.59 -5.88
CA PHE A 126 8.39 4.37 -6.55
C PHE A 126 7.54 3.97 -7.76
N GLY A 127 6.25 4.31 -7.78
CA GLY A 127 5.32 3.93 -8.84
C GLY A 127 5.68 4.50 -10.20
N ASN A 128 6.08 5.78 -10.23
CA ASN A 128 6.50 6.49 -11.43
C ASN A 128 7.62 5.77 -12.22
N ASN A 129 8.61 5.20 -11.53
CA ASN A 129 9.73 4.49 -12.13
C ASN A 129 9.32 3.15 -12.74
N ILE A 130 8.45 2.43 -12.03
CA ILE A 130 7.92 1.15 -12.52
C ILE A 130 6.99 1.40 -13.70
N GLU A 131 6.20 2.47 -13.66
CA GLU A 131 5.36 2.91 -14.78
C GLU A 131 6.20 3.33 -16.00
N ASP A 132 7.30 4.09 -15.81
CA ASP A 132 8.21 4.44 -16.91
C ASP A 132 8.79 3.18 -17.57
N ARG A 133 9.16 2.19 -16.75
CA ARG A 133 9.79 0.95 -17.21
C ARG A 133 8.82 -0.01 -17.91
N LEU A 134 7.57 -0.10 -17.43
CA LEU A 134 6.55 -1.01 -17.95
C LEU A 134 5.68 -0.36 -19.04
N GLY A 135 5.52 0.96 -19.01
CA GLY A 135 4.46 1.68 -19.70
C GLY A 135 3.11 1.53 -19.00
N HIS A 136 2.17 2.43 -19.31
CA HIS A 136 0.89 2.60 -18.61
C HIS A 136 0.08 1.29 -18.47
N VAL A 137 -0.22 0.61 -19.58
CA VAL A 137 -1.09 -0.58 -19.58
C VAL A 137 -0.48 -1.73 -18.78
N ARG A 138 0.80 -2.02 -19.00
CA ARG A 138 1.50 -3.10 -18.28
C ARG A 138 1.65 -2.76 -16.80
N TYR A 139 1.81 -1.50 -16.45
CA TYR A 139 1.87 -1.06 -15.05
C TYR A 139 0.53 -1.24 -14.34
N VAL A 140 -0.60 -0.91 -14.96
CA VAL A 140 -1.95 -1.20 -14.40
C VAL A 140 -2.10 -2.70 -14.14
N LEU A 141 -1.82 -3.54 -15.14
CA LEU A 141 -1.93 -5.00 -15.01
C LEU A 141 -0.99 -5.54 -13.92
N PHE A 142 0.25 -5.06 -13.90
CA PHE A 142 1.22 -5.41 -12.87
C PHE A 142 0.72 -5.05 -11.46
N TYR A 143 0.17 -3.84 -11.29
CA TYR A 143 -0.33 -3.36 -10.00
C TYR A 143 -1.51 -4.22 -9.51
N VAL A 144 -2.47 -4.52 -10.40
CA VAL A 144 -3.61 -5.39 -10.08
C VAL A 144 -3.16 -6.80 -9.74
N VAL A 145 -2.27 -7.41 -10.54
CA VAL A 145 -1.75 -8.75 -10.28
C VAL A 145 -1.01 -8.81 -8.94
N CYS A 146 -0.19 -7.81 -8.60
CA CYS A 146 0.48 -7.76 -7.31
C CYS A 146 -0.51 -7.64 -6.14
N GLY A 147 -1.56 -6.82 -6.30
CA GLY A 147 -2.62 -6.69 -5.31
C GLY A 147 -3.37 -8.02 -5.07
N TYR A 148 -3.77 -8.69 -6.16
CA TYR A 148 -4.43 -10.00 -6.08
C TYR A 148 -3.51 -11.06 -5.47
N ALA A 149 -2.25 -11.13 -5.89
CA ALA A 149 -1.28 -12.05 -5.30
C ALA A 149 -1.13 -11.82 -3.79
N ALA A 150 -1.01 -10.56 -3.36
CA ALA A 150 -0.94 -10.20 -1.95
C ALA A 150 -2.19 -10.62 -1.17
N SER A 151 -3.38 -10.30 -1.68
CA SER A 151 -4.65 -10.63 -1.01
C SER A 151 -4.91 -12.13 -0.92
N TYR A 152 -4.70 -12.88 -2.00
CA TYR A 152 -4.87 -14.34 -1.97
C TYR A 152 -3.78 -15.04 -1.15
N GLY A 153 -2.53 -14.58 -1.23
CA GLY A 153 -1.46 -15.14 -0.40
C GLY A 153 -1.71 -14.94 1.08
N PHE A 154 -2.23 -13.78 1.47
CA PHE A 154 -2.71 -13.52 2.83
C PHE A 154 -3.91 -14.40 3.19
N ALA A 155 -4.89 -14.51 2.30
CA ALA A 155 -6.12 -15.27 2.54
C ALA A 155 -5.83 -16.76 2.76
N LEU A 156 -4.88 -17.33 2.01
CA LEU A 156 -4.43 -18.72 2.18
C LEU A 156 -3.81 -18.98 3.56
N LEU A 157 -3.15 -17.99 4.15
CA LEU A 157 -2.55 -18.10 5.49
C LEU A 157 -3.58 -17.87 6.61
N ASN A 158 -4.75 -17.31 6.29
CA ASN A 158 -5.77 -16.88 7.24
C ASN A 158 -7.16 -17.32 6.78
N ALA A 159 -7.26 -18.53 6.22
CA ALA A 159 -8.44 -19.00 5.50
C ALA A 159 -9.74 -18.93 6.30
N ASP A 160 -9.68 -19.00 7.63
CA ASP A 160 -10.88 -18.98 8.48
C ASP A 160 -11.18 -17.58 9.07
N SER A 161 -10.36 -16.58 8.76
CA SER A 161 -10.53 -15.22 9.29
C SER A 161 -11.69 -14.47 8.62
N ALA A 162 -12.55 -13.90 9.46
CA ALA A 162 -13.62 -13.00 9.05
C ALA A 162 -13.20 -11.51 9.06
N GLU A 163 -11.95 -11.22 9.42
CA GLU A 163 -11.46 -9.85 9.48
C GLU A 163 -11.22 -9.28 8.07
N PRO A 164 -11.73 -8.07 7.77
CA PRO A 164 -11.57 -7.46 6.46
C PRO A 164 -10.12 -7.05 6.18
N LEU A 165 -9.59 -7.51 5.05
CA LEU A 165 -8.34 -7.05 4.47
C LEU A 165 -8.60 -5.84 3.56
N ILE A 166 -7.94 -4.72 3.85
CA ILE A 166 -8.01 -3.48 3.08
C ILE A 166 -6.63 -2.87 2.84
N GLY A 167 -6.49 -2.13 1.75
CA GLY A 167 -5.34 -1.28 1.48
C GLY A 167 -4.64 -1.57 0.16
N ALA A 168 -4.11 -0.49 -0.43
CA ALA A 168 -3.23 -0.54 -1.60
C ALA A 168 -1.85 -1.18 -1.32
N SER A 169 -1.54 -1.38 -0.04
CA SER A 169 -0.19 -1.66 0.46
C SER A 169 0.42 -2.96 -0.08
N GLY A 170 -0.37 -4.01 -0.30
CA GLY A 170 0.11 -5.25 -0.94
C GLY A 170 0.55 -5.05 -2.39
N ALA A 171 -0.22 -4.31 -3.17
CA ALA A 171 0.12 -3.96 -4.56
C ALA A 171 1.36 -3.04 -4.62
N ILE A 172 1.42 -2.05 -3.73
CA ILE A 172 2.56 -1.16 -3.58
C ILE A 172 3.80 -1.94 -3.15
N ALA A 173 3.69 -2.92 -2.25
CA ALA A 173 4.82 -3.79 -1.92
C ALA A 173 5.36 -4.50 -3.17
N GLY A 174 4.50 -4.92 -4.11
CA GLY A 174 4.92 -5.40 -5.42
C GLY A 174 5.69 -4.36 -6.25
N VAL A 175 5.23 -3.10 -6.27
CA VAL A 175 5.96 -1.98 -6.89
C VAL A 175 7.36 -1.83 -6.26
N LEU A 176 7.48 -1.92 -4.94
CA LEU A 176 8.77 -1.86 -4.24
C LEU A 176 9.68 -3.06 -4.57
N GLY A 177 9.11 -4.26 -4.69
CA GLY A 177 9.83 -5.47 -5.09
C GLY A 177 10.38 -5.36 -6.50
N ALA A 178 9.56 -4.88 -7.43
CA ALA A 178 10.00 -4.56 -8.79
C ALA A 178 11.10 -3.49 -8.80
N TYR A 179 10.95 -2.45 -7.98
CA TYR A 179 11.95 -1.38 -7.86
C TYR A 179 13.30 -1.91 -7.38
N LEU A 180 13.32 -2.81 -6.39
CA LEU A 180 14.55 -3.43 -5.91
C LEU A 180 15.27 -4.23 -7.02
N VAL A 181 14.51 -4.98 -7.83
CA VAL A 181 15.06 -5.81 -8.92
C VAL A 181 15.58 -4.96 -10.07
N LEU A 182 14.84 -3.92 -10.45
CA LEU A 182 15.14 -3.08 -11.60
C LEU A 182 16.21 -2.02 -11.28
N TYR A 183 16.18 -1.45 -10.07
CA TYR A 183 17.03 -0.35 -9.66
C TYR A 183 17.81 -0.63 -8.36
N PRO A 184 18.56 -1.76 -8.26
CA PRO A 184 19.21 -2.18 -7.00
C PRO A 184 20.29 -1.20 -6.51
N ARG A 185 20.83 -0.36 -7.41
CA ARG A 185 21.85 0.65 -7.11
C ARG A 185 21.27 2.06 -6.95
N ALA A 186 19.97 2.24 -7.13
CA ALA A 186 19.35 3.54 -6.95
C ALA A 186 19.48 3.99 -5.51
N ARG A 187 19.65 5.30 -5.33
CA ARG A 187 19.65 5.94 -4.02
C ARG A 187 18.34 6.68 -3.85
N VAL A 188 17.78 6.56 -2.67
CA VAL A 188 16.54 7.24 -2.27
C VAL A 188 16.90 8.29 -1.24
N TRP A 189 16.41 9.51 -1.44
CA TRP A 189 16.44 10.52 -0.40
C TRP A 189 15.45 10.16 0.67
N VAL A 190 15.95 10.09 1.90
CA VAL A 190 15.14 9.75 3.04
C VAL A 190 15.32 10.77 4.16
N LEU A 191 14.24 11.11 4.84
CA LEU A 191 14.27 11.84 6.10
C LEU A 191 14.25 10.85 7.24
N VAL A 192 15.11 11.09 8.23
CA VAL A 192 15.21 10.26 9.42
C VAL A 192 14.67 11.04 10.61
N PRO A 193 13.39 10.83 11.03
CA PRO A 193 12.75 11.63 12.07
C PRO A 193 13.51 11.58 13.41
N PHE A 194 14.10 10.44 13.77
CA PHE A 194 14.87 10.27 15.00
C PHE A 194 16.25 10.96 14.98
N LEU A 195 16.71 11.42 13.82
CA LEU A 195 17.90 12.25 13.66
C LEU A 195 17.50 13.69 13.26
N ILE A 196 16.44 14.24 13.85
CA ILE A 196 15.96 15.61 13.59
C ILE A 196 15.71 15.82 12.08
N PHE A 197 15.03 14.87 11.43
CA PHE A 197 14.73 14.89 9.99
C PHE A 197 15.95 15.10 9.08
N LEU A 198 17.13 14.61 9.49
CA LEU A 198 18.34 14.69 8.66
C LEU A 198 18.11 14.00 7.29
N PRO A 199 18.27 14.71 6.16
CA PRO A 199 18.13 14.12 4.84
C PRO A 199 19.38 13.28 4.52
N LEU A 200 19.19 11.97 4.37
CA LEU A 200 20.22 11.03 3.99
C LEU A 200 19.93 10.44 2.60
N ARG A 201 20.99 10.13 1.85
CA ARG A 201 20.88 9.36 0.60
C ARG A 201 21.29 7.91 0.88
N LEU A 202 20.31 7.03 1.03
CA LEU A 202 20.55 5.61 1.28
C LEU A 202 20.28 4.79 0.03
N PRO A 203 20.99 3.67 -0.17
CA PRO A 203 20.68 2.78 -1.29
C PRO A 203 19.30 2.15 -1.08
N ALA A 204 18.55 1.98 -2.16
CA ALA A 204 17.16 1.51 -2.13
C ALA A 204 16.99 0.19 -1.37
N TRP A 205 17.92 -0.76 -1.54
CA TRP A 205 17.88 -2.03 -0.82
C TRP A 205 17.93 -1.87 0.70
N LEU A 206 18.67 -0.87 1.22
CA LEU A 206 18.76 -0.61 2.65
C LEU A 206 17.46 0.04 3.16
N VAL A 207 16.90 0.98 2.39
CA VAL A 207 15.62 1.63 2.73
C VAL A 207 14.48 0.62 2.75
N LEU A 208 14.37 -0.20 1.71
CA LEU A 208 13.34 -1.23 1.59
C LEU A 208 13.54 -2.36 2.60
N GLY A 209 14.78 -2.78 2.85
CA GLY A 209 15.11 -3.76 3.89
C GLY A 209 14.74 -3.25 5.28
N PHE A 210 15.08 -2.00 5.61
CA PHE A 210 14.69 -1.39 6.88
C PHE A 210 13.17 -1.26 7.01
N TRP A 211 12.48 -0.90 5.92
CA TRP A 211 11.01 -0.86 5.89
C TRP A 211 10.41 -2.24 6.22
N PHE A 212 10.89 -3.31 5.60
CA PHE A 212 10.44 -4.67 5.90
C PHE A 212 10.69 -5.08 7.34
N VAL A 213 11.89 -4.81 7.88
CA VAL A 213 12.22 -5.12 9.27
C VAL A 213 11.32 -4.34 10.22
N LEU A 214 11.06 -3.07 9.93
CA LEU A 214 10.19 -2.24 10.74
C LEU A 214 8.74 -2.75 10.71
N GLN A 215 8.24 -3.16 9.55
CA GLN A 215 6.93 -3.81 9.42
C GLN A 215 6.88 -5.11 10.23
N ALA A 216 7.92 -5.94 10.18
CA ALA A 216 8.02 -7.16 10.99
C ALA A 216 7.99 -6.85 12.50
N VAL A 217 8.74 -5.84 12.96
CA VAL A 217 8.77 -5.43 14.37
C VAL A 217 7.42 -4.86 14.82
N TYR A 218 6.78 -4.03 14.00
CA TYR A 218 5.42 -3.54 14.27
C TYR A 218 4.40 -4.66 14.24
N SER A 219 4.63 -5.71 13.45
CA SER A 219 3.79 -6.90 13.41
C SER A 219 4.01 -7.82 14.62
N SER A 220 5.15 -7.75 15.32
CA SER A 220 5.51 -8.66 16.42
C SER A 220 5.49 -8.04 17.83
N GLY A 221 5.01 -6.80 17.97
CA GLY A 221 4.97 -6.09 19.26
C GLY A 221 3.85 -6.59 20.19
N GLU A 222 4.07 -6.56 21.50
CA GLU A 222 3.01 -6.82 22.49
C GLU A 222 1.94 -5.71 22.40
N GLY A 223 0.68 -6.10 22.14
CA GLY A 223 -0.45 -5.17 21.97
C GLY A 223 -0.88 -4.88 20.52
N VAL A 224 -0.30 -5.57 19.54
CA VAL A 224 -0.70 -5.47 18.13
C VAL A 224 -1.94 -6.34 17.89
N SER A 225 -2.97 -5.79 17.24
CA SER A 225 -4.16 -6.57 16.85
C SER A 225 -3.77 -7.67 15.85
N GLU A 226 -4.48 -8.80 15.82
CA GLU A 226 -4.26 -9.84 14.80
C GLU A 226 -4.28 -9.27 13.38
N ALA A 227 -5.11 -8.24 13.12
CA ALA A 227 -5.10 -7.54 11.84
C ALA A 227 -3.73 -6.94 11.45
N GLY A 228 -2.92 -6.49 12.43
CA GLY A 228 -1.58 -5.91 12.22
C GLY A 228 -0.48 -6.94 11.99
N THR A 229 -0.51 -8.08 12.68
CA THR A 229 0.42 -9.21 12.45
C THR A 229 0.21 -9.80 11.06
N VAL A 230 -1.06 -9.90 10.67
CA VAL A 230 -1.52 -10.58 9.47
C VAL A 230 -1.28 -9.70 8.22
N ALA A 231 -1.40 -8.37 8.32
CA ALA A 231 -1.12 -7.43 7.21
C ALA A 231 0.32 -7.52 6.65
N TYR A 232 1.29 -7.93 7.48
CA TYR A 232 2.69 -8.11 7.05
C TYR A 232 2.85 -9.24 6.02
N ALA A 233 2.07 -10.33 6.12
CA ALA A 233 2.14 -11.44 5.18
C ALA A 233 1.73 -11.02 3.76
N ALA A 234 0.69 -10.18 3.63
CA ALA A 234 0.27 -9.62 2.36
C ALA A 234 1.40 -8.82 1.69
N HIS A 235 2.17 -8.04 2.46
CA HIS A 235 3.29 -7.26 1.94
C HIS A 235 4.43 -8.14 1.43
N ILE A 236 4.75 -9.22 2.15
CA ILE A 236 5.77 -10.19 1.69
C ILE A 236 5.36 -10.79 0.35
N VAL A 237 4.13 -11.30 0.26
CA VAL A 237 3.64 -11.95 -0.97
C VAL A 237 3.61 -10.96 -2.13
N GLY A 238 3.07 -9.76 -1.92
CA GLY A 238 3.05 -8.70 -2.93
C GLY A 238 4.46 -8.35 -3.41
N PHE A 239 5.41 -8.17 -2.50
CA PHE A 239 6.80 -7.86 -2.82
C PHE A 239 7.48 -8.96 -3.63
N VAL A 240 7.36 -10.22 -3.21
CA VAL A 240 7.91 -11.37 -3.94
C VAL A 240 7.28 -11.51 -5.32
N ALA A 241 5.96 -11.34 -5.45
CA ALA A 241 5.27 -11.34 -6.73
C ALA A 241 5.82 -10.23 -7.65
N GLY A 242 5.98 -9.02 -7.13
CA GLY A 242 6.57 -7.90 -7.85
C GLY A 242 8.01 -8.17 -8.32
N MET A 243 8.84 -8.75 -7.46
CA MET A 243 10.20 -9.17 -7.83
C MET A 243 10.18 -10.20 -8.96
N ALA A 244 9.35 -11.23 -8.85
CA ALA A 244 9.25 -12.31 -9.83
C ALA A 244 8.79 -11.78 -11.20
N LEU A 245 7.76 -10.92 -11.22
CA LEU A 245 7.23 -10.32 -12.45
C LEU A 245 8.20 -9.33 -13.09
N ALA A 246 9.00 -8.61 -12.29
CA ALA A 246 9.98 -7.65 -12.80
C ALA A 246 11.31 -8.27 -13.22
N TRP A 247 11.65 -9.46 -12.72
CA TRP A 247 12.93 -10.14 -12.98
C TRP A 247 13.31 -10.25 -14.47
N PRO A 248 12.41 -10.67 -15.38
CA PRO A 248 12.72 -10.77 -16.80
C PRO A 248 13.06 -9.43 -17.46
N LEU A 249 12.68 -8.31 -16.84
CA LEU A 249 12.88 -6.96 -17.37
C LEU A 249 14.24 -6.36 -16.97
N ARG A 250 15.00 -7.02 -16.09
CA ARG A 250 16.30 -6.54 -15.62
C ARG A 250 17.33 -6.26 -16.74
N PRO A 251 17.48 -7.09 -17.80
CA PRO A 251 18.52 -6.89 -18.81
C PRO A 251 18.43 -5.63 -19.68
N GLY A 252 17.42 -4.77 -19.50
CA GLY A 252 17.23 -3.54 -20.27
C GLY A 252 17.01 -2.29 -19.41
N THR A 253 17.24 -2.37 -18.11
CA THR A 253 17.04 -1.23 -17.21
C THR A 253 18.32 -0.39 -17.16
N PRO A 254 18.29 0.86 -17.67
CA PRO A 254 19.47 1.72 -17.62
C PRO A 254 19.84 2.01 -16.15
N PRO A 255 21.14 2.09 -15.82
CA PRO A 255 21.54 2.45 -14.47
C PRO A 255 21.03 3.86 -14.12
N PRO A 256 20.70 4.11 -12.85
CA PRO A 256 20.42 5.46 -12.37
C PRO A 256 21.55 6.41 -12.80
N PRO A 257 21.26 7.66 -13.17
CA PRO A 257 22.33 8.64 -13.37
C PRO A 257 23.15 8.73 -12.10
N GLU A 258 24.48 8.75 -12.24
CA GLU A 258 25.32 9.01 -11.08
C GLU A 258 24.99 10.41 -10.55
N PRO A 259 24.80 10.57 -9.23
CA PRO A 259 24.61 11.91 -8.68
C PRO A 259 25.82 12.73 -9.08
N GLY A 260 25.59 13.95 -9.59
CA GLY A 260 26.67 14.91 -9.80
C GLY A 260 27.48 14.98 -8.51
N GLY A 261 28.73 14.50 -8.57
CA GLY A 261 29.60 14.54 -7.41
C GLY A 261 29.66 15.96 -6.88
N LEU A 262 29.75 16.13 -5.57
CA LEU A 262 30.17 17.42 -5.01
C LEU A 262 31.55 17.71 -5.59
N LEU A 263 31.59 18.52 -6.66
CA LEU A 263 32.81 18.94 -7.32
C LEU A 263 33.55 19.87 -6.37
N PHE A 264 34.38 19.31 -5.50
CA PHE A 264 35.34 20.08 -4.74
C PHE A 264 36.64 20.21 -5.54
N GLY A 265 37.14 21.45 -5.65
CA GLY A 265 38.40 21.76 -6.31
C GLY A 265 38.32 22.00 -7.82
N ARG A 266 39.47 21.93 -8.50
CA ARG A 266 39.73 22.40 -9.88
C ARG A 266 38.81 21.85 -10.99
N ARG A 267 37.95 20.87 -10.71
CA ARG A 267 36.98 20.31 -11.67
C ARG A 267 35.70 21.14 -11.84
N ALA A 268 35.53 22.23 -11.07
CA ALA A 268 34.37 23.12 -11.17
C ALA A 268 34.49 24.24 -12.23
N ARG A 269 35.62 24.37 -12.95
CA ARG A 269 35.76 25.39 -14.00
C ARG A 269 35.31 24.83 -15.36
N PRO A 270 34.35 25.45 -16.05
CA PRO A 270 34.07 25.12 -17.44
C PRO A 270 35.32 25.45 -18.25
N ARG A 271 35.94 24.43 -18.85
CA ARG A 271 36.93 24.66 -19.89
C ARG A 271 36.16 25.19 -21.10
N HIS A 272 36.07 26.51 -21.22
CA HIS A 272 35.82 27.13 -22.51
C HIS A 272 37.01 26.82 -23.41
N THR A 273 36.84 25.85 -24.30
CA THR A 273 37.69 25.70 -25.47
C THR A 273 37.08 26.58 -26.55
N TRP A 274 37.78 27.66 -26.89
CA TRP A 274 37.61 28.39 -28.14
C TRP A 274 38.15 27.55 -29.30
#